data_AF-A0A9E6JQA2-F1
#
_entry.id   AF-A0A9E6JQA2-F1
#
_cell.length_a   1.000
_cell.length_b   1.000
_cell.length_c   1.000
_cell.angle_alpha   90.00
_cell.angle_beta   90.00
_cell.angle_gamma   90.00
#
_symmetry.space_group_name_H-M   'P 1'
#
loop_
_entity.id
_entity.type
_entity.pdbx_description
1 polymer ?
#
loop_
_entity_poly.entity_id
_entity_poly.type
_entity_poly.pdbx_seq_one_letter_code
_entity_poly.pdbx_strand_id
1 'polypeptide(L)'
;MDTYNILIVDDESDFRTLLVEALESMGYLCEGAETAELALEMARTRHFAIIFTDLNMPGGLSGLDLLQAIQEIDPKTFCILMTGYATTDSAIQALKNGAYDFIQKPFKLAELDASLQRALNHYKALRQNEAYQSGLEERVAERTREVVKLKDDIEKLFEGFVQAAVFAIEARDPSTSGHSNRVATLTVGLAEAVNRTPAGAYGPLHFNEHQVKELRYASLLHDFGKVGVREQVLVKARKLEPERLERILQRLYQRDLEAAARRLQEAWKRNEAFEEGYFEILMAAHRAESQRIADLVLRCNEPKLLTQEVVDSMDELEDLDFRHWEGAAAKVLEPTDIAALRIPRGSLSKAERDEINSHVDKTYRFLKQIPWTGTLADVPGIAYAHHERLNGMGYPRALTSEAIPAQSKLMAICDVYDALVAADRPYKVAVTVPRSLEILEDEAKAGLLDGDALGIFLEARIFDLTMTQIKAEPERA
;
A
#
# COMPACT_ATOMS: atom_id res chain seq x y z
N MET A 1 -26.81 -47.34 -21.70
CA MET A 1 -27.83 -46.55 -22.42
C MET A 1 -28.58 -45.80 -21.36
N ASP A 2 -28.74 -44.49 -21.51
CA ASP A 2 -29.61 -43.73 -20.61
C ASP A 2 -31.04 -44.23 -20.79
N THR A 3 -31.62 -44.82 -19.75
CA THR A 3 -33.00 -45.30 -19.73
C THR A 3 -33.90 -44.11 -19.43
N TYR A 4 -34.74 -43.69 -20.40
CA TYR A 4 -35.71 -42.61 -20.22
C TYR A 4 -37.07 -43.19 -19.85
N ASN A 5 -37.74 -42.58 -18.87
CA ASN A 5 -39.12 -42.88 -18.54
C ASN A 5 -40.05 -42.16 -19.53
N ILE A 6 -40.92 -42.93 -20.16
CA ILE A 6 -41.91 -42.44 -21.11
C ILE A 6 -43.30 -42.83 -20.59
N LEU A 7 -44.23 -41.88 -20.58
CA LEU A 7 -45.62 -42.14 -20.23
C LEU A 7 -46.46 -42.21 -21.50
N ILE A 8 -47.34 -43.19 -21.58
CA ILE A 8 -48.30 -43.35 -22.68
C ILE A 8 -49.70 -43.25 -22.09
N VAL A 9 -50.46 -42.26 -22.53
CA VAL A 9 -51.79 -41.95 -22.03
C VAL A 9 -52.80 -42.18 -23.14
N ASP A 10 -53.62 -43.20 -22.97
CA ASP A 10 -54.56 -43.65 -23.99
C ASP A 10 -55.67 -44.47 -23.31
N ASP A 11 -56.94 -44.21 -23.65
CA ASP A 11 -58.08 -44.93 -23.09
C ASP A 11 -58.23 -46.34 -23.69
N GLU A 12 -57.70 -46.58 -24.88
CA GLU A 12 -57.75 -47.88 -25.55
C GLU A 12 -56.69 -48.83 -24.96
N SER A 13 -57.14 -49.80 -24.14
CA SER A 13 -56.25 -50.72 -23.41
C SER A 13 -55.30 -51.49 -24.31
N ASP A 14 -55.79 -51.98 -25.44
CA ASP A 14 -55.05 -52.84 -26.35
C ASP A 14 -53.96 -52.03 -27.06
N PHE A 15 -54.30 -50.81 -27.47
CA PHE A 15 -53.36 -49.89 -28.12
C PHE A 15 -52.30 -49.37 -27.15
N ARG A 16 -52.69 -48.99 -25.93
CA ARG A 16 -51.76 -48.59 -24.87
C ARG A 16 -50.75 -49.69 -24.55
N THR A 17 -51.23 -50.93 -24.37
CA THR A 17 -50.38 -52.08 -24.06
C THR A 17 -49.40 -52.35 -25.21
N LEU A 18 -49.87 -52.32 -26.46
CA LEU A 18 -49.03 -52.48 -27.64
C LEU A 18 -47.91 -51.43 -27.71
N LEU A 19 -48.22 -50.15 -27.44
CA LEU A 19 -47.24 -49.08 -27.47
C LEU A 19 -46.20 -49.18 -26.35
N VAL A 20 -46.62 -49.57 -25.14
CA VAL A 20 -45.72 -49.83 -24.01
C VAL A 20 -44.74 -50.93 -24.41
N GLU A 21 -45.22 -52.09 -24.86
CA GLU A 21 -44.38 -53.23 -25.25
C GLU A 21 -43.43 -52.88 -26.41
N ALA A 22 -43.92 -52.12 -27.40
CA ALA A 22 -43.12 -51.70 -28.54
C ALA A 22 -41.95 -50.79 -28.11
N LEU A 23 -42.19 -49.80 -27.26
CA LEU A 23 -41.16 -48.88 -26.78
C LEU A 23 -40.22 -49.54 -25.76
N GLU A 24 -40.70 -50.48 -24.94
CA GLU A 24 -39.84 -51.30 -24.07
C GLU A 24 -38.90 -52.18 -24.88
N SER A 25 -39.37 -52.75 -26.00
CA SER A 25 -38.52 -53.53 -26.92
C SER A 25 -37.39 -52.70 -27.55
N MET A 26 -37.58 -51.38 -27.61
CA MET A 26 -36.59 -50.41 -28.08
C MET A 26 -35.65 -49.92 -26.95
N GLY A 27 -35.84 -50.40 -25.72
CA GLY A 27 -34.96 -50.14 -24.57
C GLY A 27 -35.37 -48.96 -23.69
N TYR A 28 -36.61 -48.47 -23.80
CA TYR A 28 -37.14 -47.42 -22.93
C TYR A 28 -37.89 -48.01 -21.73
N LEU A 29 -38.05 -47.21 -20.67
CA LEU A 29 -38.93 -47.55 -19.56
C LEU A 29 -40.27 -46.89 -19.84
N CYS A 30 -41.32 -47.69 -20.05
CA CYS A 30 -42.62 -47.18 -20.43
C CYS A 30 -43.67 -47.53 -19.38
N GLU A 31 -44.52 -46.55 -19.09
CA GLU A 31 -45.68 -46.75 -18.23
C GLU A 31 -46.93 -46.30 -18.98
N GLY A 32 -48.05 -46.98 -18.72
CA GLY A 32 -49.34 -46.67 -19.33
C GLY A 32 -50.30 -46.04 -18.33
N ALA A 33 -51.01 -44.99 -18.72
CA ALA A 33 -52.14 -44.43 -17.99
C ALA A 33 -53.42 -44.52 -18.85
N GLU A 34 -54.53 -44.93 -18.23
CA GLU A 34 -55.83 -45.06 -18.90
C GLU A 34 -56.64 -43.76 -18.94
N THR A 35 -56.27 -42.77 -18.13
CA THR A 35 -56.88 -41.44 -18.11
C THR A 35 -55.84 -40.33 -17.91
N ALA A 36 -56.19 -39.11 -18.29
CA ALA A 36 -55.39 -37.92 -18.05
C ALA A 36 -55.15 -37.66 -16.55
N GLU A 37 -56.12 -37.95 -15.70
CA GLU A 37 -56.01 -37.76 -14.25
C GLU A 37 -54.96 -38.70 -13.64
N LEU A 38 -54.98 -39.98 -14.04
CA LEU A 38 -53.96 -40.94 -13.63
C LEU A 38 -52.58 -40.53 -14.14
N ALA A 39 -52.49 -40.06 -15.38
CA ALA A 39 -51.25 -39.56 -15.95
C ALA A 39 -50.68 -38.37 -15.15
N LEU A 40 -51.55 -37.46 -14.68
CA LEU A 40 -51.14 -36.34 -13.81
C LEU A 40 -50.65 -36.81 -12.45
N GLU A 41 -51.31 -37.77 -11.81
CA GLU A 41 -50.83 -38.35 -10.55
C GLU A 41 -49.46 -39.01 -10.72
N MET A 42 -49.26 -39.72 -11.82
CA MET A 42 -47.97 -40.32 -12.17
C MET A 42 -46.92 -39.25 -12.40
N ALA A 43 -47.22 -38.19 -13.17
CA ALA A 43 -46.29 -37.09 -13.44
C ALA A 43 -45.94 -36.26 -12.18
N ARG A 44 -46.80 -36.24 -11.17
CA ARG A 44 -46.50 -35.60 -9.87
C ARG A 44 -45.56 -36.42 -8.99
N THR A 45 -45.55 -37.74 -9.15
CA THR A 45 -44.77 -38.66 -8.31
C THR A 45 -43.50 -39.16 -8.99
N ARG A 46 -43.43 -39.11 -10.32
CA ARG A 46 -42.30 -39.56 -11.13
C ARG A 46 -42.02 -38.59 -12.28
N HIS A 47 -40.74 -38.50 -12.64
CA HIS A 47 -40.30 -37.72 -13.78
C HIS A 47 -40.39 -38.54 -15.08
N PHE A 48 -41.07 -38.00 -16.09
CA PHE A 48 -41.12 -38.55 -17.44
C PHE A 48 -40.38 -37.62 -18.40
N ALA A 49 -39.51 -38.16 -19.25
CA ALA A 49 -38.83 -37.35 -20.27
C ALA A 49 -39.80 -36.94 -21.37
N ILE A 50 -40.69 -37.86 -21.75
CA ILE A 50 -41.67 -37.69 -22.83
C ILE A 50 -42.99 -38.32 -22.42
N ILE A 51 -44.08 -37.68 -22.83
CA ILE A 51 -45.43 -38.15 -22.60
C ILE A 51 -46.17 -38.19 -23.93
N PHE A 52 -46.57 -39.39 -24.36
CA PHE A 52 -47.52 -39.55 -25.45
C PHE A 52 -48.92 -39.51 -24.88
N THR A 53 -49.81 -38.72 -25.45
CA THR A 53 -51.20 -38.66 -25.00
C THR A 53 -52.17 -38.59 -26.16
N ASP A 54 -53.27 -39.35 -26.10
CA ASP A 54 -54.37 -39.16 -27.03
C ASP A 54 -55.00 -37.77 -26.82
N LEU A 55 -55.34 -37.10 -27.92
CA LEU A 55 -56.03 -35.82 -27.90
C LEU A 55 -57.44 -35.93 -27.28
N ASN A 56 -58.17 -37.01 -27.59
CA ASN A 56 -59.57 -37.20 -27.20
C ASN A 56 -59.73 -38.43 -26.31
N MET A 57 -59.80 -38.25 -25.00
CA MET A 57 -60.08 -39.31 -24.03
C MET A 57 -61.49 -39.15 -23.44
N PRO A 58 -62.31 -40.21 -23.34
CA PRO A 58 -63.65 -40.15 -22.77
C PRO A 58 -63.62 -39.98 -21.24
N GLY A 59 -64.50 -39.13 -20.70
CA GLY A 59 -64.82 -39.11 -19.26
C GLY A 59 -63.92 -38.25 -18.36
N GLY A 60 -63.07 -37.38 -18.92
CA GLY A 60 -62.15 -36.54 -18.13
C GLY A 60 -61.49 -35.40 -18.93
N LEU A 61 -60.30 -34.98 -18.49
CA LEU A 61 -59.46 -33.98 -19.16
C LEU A 61 -59.02 -34.44 -20.57
N SER A 62 -58.97 -33.51 -21.53
CA SER A 62 -58.46 -33.80 -22.87
C SER A 62 -56.92 -33.93 -22.86
N GLY A 63 -56.34 -34.51 -23.91
CA GLY A 63 -54.88 -34.58 -24.05
C GLY A 63 -54.19 -33.21 -24.08
N LEU A 64 -54.92 -32.18 -24.51
CA LEU A 64 -54.46 -30.79 -24.50
C LEU A 64 -54.48 -30.19 -23.08
N ASP A 65 -55.53 -30.48 -22.30
CA ASP A 65 -55.63 -30.04 -20.91
C ASP A 65 -54.56 -30.74 -20.05
N LEU A 66 -54.31 -32.02 -20.33
CA LEU A 66 -53.22 -32.79 -19.74
C LEU A 66 -51.87 -32.12 -20.01
N LEU A 67 -51.61 -31.73 -21.26
CA LEU A 67 -50.38 -31.05 -21.63
C LEU A 67 -50.17 -29.76 -20.84
N GLN A 68 -51.20 -28.92 -20.72
CA GLN A 68 -51.10 -27.66 -19.96
C GLN A 68 -50.80 -27.94 -18.49
N ALA A 69 -51.51 -28.88 -17.88
CA ALA A 69 -51.31 -29.26 -16.49
C ALA A 69 -49.91 -29.88 -16.24
N ILE A 70 -49.38 -30.64 -17.19
CA ILE A 70 -48.01 -31.20 -17.10
C ILE A 70 -46.95 -30.11 -17.26
N GLN A 71 -47.16 -29.13 -18.14
CA GLN A 71 -46.24 -27.99 -18.28
C GLN A 71 -46.18 -27.12 -17.02
N GLU A 72 -47.25 -27.05 -16.23
CA GLU A 72 -47.23 -26.41 -14.90
C GLU A 72 -46.47 -27.23 -13.86
N ILE A 73 -46.48 -28.58 -13.97
CA ILE A 73 -45.79 -29.48 -13.04
C ILE A 73 -44.29 -29.55 -13.36
N ASP A 74 -43.94 -29.86 -14.61
CA ASP A 74 -42.58 -29.80 -15.14
C ASP A 74 -42.59 -29.25 -16.58
N PRO A 75 -42.24 -27.96 -16.77
CA PRO A 75 -42.14 -27.31 -18.07
C PRO A 75 -41.17 -27.98 -19.05
N LYS A 76 -40.29 -28.87 -18.56
CA LYS A 76 -39.23 -29.53 -19.33
C LYS A 76 -39.62 -30.91 -19.85
N THR A 77 -40.83 -31.39 -19.52
CA THR A 77 -41.40 -32.62 -20.06
C THR A 77 -41.95 -32.35 -21.46
N PHE A 78 -41.53 -33.14 -22.45
CA PHE A 78 -42.06 -32.98 -23.80
C PHE A 78 -43.30 -33.86 -24.00
N CYS A 79 -44.40 -33.25 -24.43
CA CYS A 79 -45.63 -33.97 -24.71
C CYS A 79 -45.85 -34.10 -26.21
N ILE A 80 -46.13 -35.33 -26.67
CA ILE A 80 -46.43 -35.66 -28.07
C ILE A 80 -47.89 -36.11 -28.14
N LEU A 81 -48.68 -35.41 -28.95
CA LEU A 81 -50.11 -35.70 -29.05
C LEU A 81 -50.38 -36.76 -30.11
N MET A 82 -51.19 -37.77 -29.78
CA MET A 82 -51.68 -38.78 -30.72
C MET A 82 -53.13 -38.48 -31.08
N THR A 83 -53.53 -38.58 -32.35
CA THR A 83 -54.92 -38.27 -32.74
C THR A 83 -55.41 -39.12 -33.91
N GLY A 84 -56.65 -39.62 -33.84
CA GLY A 84 -57.27 -40.41 -34.91
C GLY A 84 -57.86 -39.60 -36.07
N TYR A 85 -58.12 -38.31 -35.89
CA TYR A 85 -58.64 -37.40 -36.93
C TYR A 85 -57.95 -36.04 -36.80
N ALA A 86 -56.75 -35.92 -37.36
CA ALA A 86 -56.04 -34.64 -37.43
C ALA A 86 -56.54 -33.82 -38.63
N THR A 87 -57.13 -32.66 -38.38
CA THR A 87 -57.13 -31.56 -39.36
C THR A 87 -55.84 -30.77 -39.20
N THR A 88 -55.38 -30.10 -40.27
CA THR A 88 -54.23 -29.19 -40.20
C THR A 88 -54.42 -28.11 -39.12
N ASP A 89 -55.65 -27.65 -38.90
CA ASP A 89 -55.95 -26.66 -37.87
C ASP A 89 -55.78 -27.21 -36.46
N SER A 90 -56.26 -28.42 -36.17
CA SER A 90 -56.08 -29.07 -34.85
C SER A 90 -54.61 -29.35 -34.54
N ALA A 91 -53.82 -29.75 -35.53
CA ALA A 91 -52.38 -29.95 -35.39
C ALA A 91 -51.62 -28.64 -35.10
N ILE A 92 -52.01 -27.55 -35.77
CA ILE A 92 -51.42 -26.22 -35.52
C ILE A 92 -51.78 -25.74 -34.10
N GLN A 93 -53.02 -25.96 -33.66
CA GLN A 93 -53.45 -25.59 -32.31
C GLN A 93 -52.70 -26.38 -31.24
N ALA A 94 -52.52 -27.69 -31.44
CA ALA A 94 -51.72 -28.55 -30.57
C ALA A 94 -50.30 -28.01 -30.35
N LEU A 95 -49.59 -27.67 -31.42
CA LEU A 95 -48.23 -27.10 -31.34
C LEU A 95 -48.22 -25.70 -30.69
N LYS A 96 -49.18 -24.83 -31.03
CA LYS A 96 -49.31 -23.50 -30.41
C LYS A 96 -49.56 -23.56 -28.91
N ASN A 97 -50.24 -24.59 -28.46
CA ASN A 97 -50.56 -24.82 -27.05
C ASN A 97 -49.42 -25.53 -26.30
N GLY A 98 -48.28 -25.80 -26.94
CA GLY A 98 -47.07 -26.29 -26.29
C GLY A 98 -46.76 -27.77 -26.49
N ALA A 99 -47.48 -28.48 -27.38
CA ALA A 99 -47.08 -29.81 -27.80
C ALA A 99 -45.74 -29.76 -28.54
N TYR A 100 -44.87 -30.72 -28.24
CA TYR A 100 -43.58 -30.83 -28.92
C TYR A 100 -43.75 -31.32 -30.36
N ASP A 101 -44.61 -32.31 -30.53
CA ASP A 101 -44.94 -32.90 -31.82
C ASP A 101 -46.34 -33.52 -31.77
N PHE A 102 -46.86 -33.95 -32.91
CA PHE A 102 -48.10 -34.70 -32.99
C PHE A 102 -47.96 -35.90 -33.96
N ILE A 103 -48.73 -36.96 -33.71
CA ILE A 103 -48.72 -38.20 -34.49
C ILE A 103 -50.17 -38.56 -34.84
N GLN A 104 -50.43 -38.84 -36.11
CA GLN A 104 -51.77 -39.19 -36.59
C GLN A 104 -51.98 -40.72 -36.60
N LYS A 105 -53.01 -41.23 -35.92
CA LYS A 105 -53.43 -42.64 -35.96
C LYS A 105 -54.22 -42.93 -37.26
N PRO A 106 -54.03 -44.08 -37.92
CA PRO A 106 -53.01 -45.10 -37.64
C PRO A 106 -51.63 -44.66 -38.14
N PHE A 107 -50.61 -44.81 -37.30
CA PHE A 107 -49.22 -44.48 -37.64
C PHE A 107 -48.35 -45.74 -37.73
N LYS A 108 -47.17 -45.60 -38.35
CA LYS A 108 -46.14 -46.65 -38.33
C LYS A 108 -45.21 -46.45 -37.14
N LEU A 109 -44.67 -47.54 -36.61
CA LEU A 109 -43.69 -47.49 -35.51
C LEU A 109 -42.47 -46.59 -35.82
N ALA A 110 -42.07 -46.52 -37.09
CA ALA A 110 -40.98 -45.64 -37.55
C ALA A 110 -41.29 -44.14 -37.41
N GLU A 111 -42.56 -43.73 -37.54
CA GLU A 111 -42.97 -42.33 -37.36
C GLU A 111 -42.97 -41.94 -35.88
N LEU A 112 -43.43 -42.85 -35.02
CA LEU A 112 -43.36 -42.71 -33.57
C LEU A 112 -41.91 -42.63 -33.08
N ASP A 113 -41.03 -43.52 -33.54
CA ASP A 113 -39.60 -43.48 -33.20
C ASP A 113 -38.96 -42.16 -33.68
N ALA A 114 -39.24 -41.71 -34.90
CA ALA A 114 -38.68 -40.45 -35.39
C ALA A 114 -39.08 -39.24 -34.54
N SER A 115 -40.34 -39.18 -34.09
CA SER A 115 -40.84 -38.14 -33.18
C SER A 115 -40.19 -38.25 -31.79
N LEU A 116 -40.14 -39.46 -31.26
CA LEU A 116 -39.51 -39.77 -29.97
C LEU A 116 -38.04 -39.36 -29.94
N GLN A 117 -37.25 -39.75 -30.95
CA GLN A 117 -35.82 -39.43 -31.03
C GLN A 117 -35.59 -37.92 -31.06
N ARG A 118 -36.40 -37.16 -31.82
CA ARG A 118 -36.32 -35.70 -31.85
C ARG A 118 -36.56 -35.10 -30.46
N ALA A 119 -37.62 -35.55 -29.79
CA ALA A 119 -37.97 -35.07 -28.45
C ALA A 119 -36.90 -35.44 -27.40
N LEU A 120 -36.40 -36.68 -27.44
CA LEU A 120 -35.35 -37.13 -26.51
C LEU A 120 -34.05 -36.35 -26.72
N ASN A 121 -33.65 -36.08 -27.97
CA ASN A 121 -32.46 -35.30 -28.25
C ASN A 121 -32.59 -33.87 -27.70
N HIS A 122 -33.77 -33.26 -27.83
CA HIS A 122 -34.03 -31.94 -27.27
C HIS A 122 -33.99 -31.98 -25.73
N TYR A 123 -34.64 -32.98 -25.11
CA TYR A 123 -34.61 -33.20 -23.67
C TYR A 123 -33.19 -33.34 -23.13
N LYS A 124 -32.35 -34.15 -23.79
CA LYS A 124 -30.94 -34.31 -23.44
C LYS A 124 -30.19 -32.99 -23.52
N ALA A 125 -30.34 -32.25 -24.61
CA ALA A 125 -29.67 -30.96 -24.79
C ALA A 125 -30.06 -29.95 -23.69
N LEU A 126 -31.35 -29.89 -23.34
CA LEU A 126 -31.87 -28.97 -22.33
C LEU A 126 -31.36 -29.32 -20.93
N ARG A 127 -31.35 -30.61 -20.56
CA ARG A 127 -30.79 -31.09 -19.27
C ARG A 127 -29.26 -30.93 -19.21
N GLN A 128 -28.55 -31.18 -20.30
CA GLN A 128 -27.09 -30.98 -20.35
C GLN A 128 -26.73 -29.51 -20.21
N ASN A 129 -27.48 -28.60 -20.84
CA ASN A 129 -27.24 -27.17 -20.73
C ASN A 129 -27.47 -26.68 -19.29
N GLU A 130 -28.52 -27.15 -18.62
CA GLU A 130 -28.78 -26.83 -17.22
C GLU A 130 -27.66 -27.34 -16.29
N ALA A 131 -27.22 -28.58 -16.47
CA ALA A 131 -26.11 -29.13 -15.71
C ALA A 131 -24.80 -28.36 -15.96
N TYR A 132 -24.57 -27.93 -17.20
CA TYR A 132 -23.42 -27.11 -17.58
C TYR A 132 -23.47 -25.71 -16.95
N GLN A 133 -24.63 -25.05 -16.99
CA GLN A 133 -24.84 -23.73 -16.38
C GLN A 133 -24.60 -23.77 -14.88
N SER A 134 -25.22 -24.72 -14.18
CA SER A 134 -25.05 -24.90 -12.74
C SER A 134 -23.58 -25.17 -12.37
N GLY A 135 -22.90 -26.07 -13.10
CA GLY A 135 -21.49 -26.36 -12.87
C GLY A 135 -20.56 -25.18 -13.20
N LEU A 136 -20.91 -24.34 -14.18
CA LEU A 136 -20.16 -23.14 -14.51
C LEU A 136 -20.32 -22.07 -13.43
N GLU A 137 -21.53 -21.85 -12.93
CA GLU A 137 -21.81 -20.91 -11.84
C GLU A 137 -21.04 -21.28 -10.57
N GLU A 138 -21.03 -22.57 -10.21
CA GLU A 138 -20.25 -23.07 -9.07
C GLU A 138 -18.74 -22.81 -9.26
N ARG A 139 -18.21 -23.10 -10.45
CA ARG A 139 -16.79 -22.87 -10.77
C ARG A 139 -16.43 -21.39 -10.76
N VAL A 140 -17.30 -20.51 -11.27
CA VAL A 140 -17.10 -19.06 -11.22
C VAL A 140 -17.11 -18.57 -9.78
N ALA A 141 -18.02 -19.05 -8.95
CA ALA A 141 -18.08 -18.70 -7.53
C ALA A 141 -16.85 -19.18 -6.76
N GLU A 142 -16.37 -20.39 -7.03
CA GLU A 142 -15.12 -20.92 -6.47
C GLU A 142 -13.91 -20.07 -6.90
N ARG A 143 -13.73 -19.83 -8.21
CA ARG A 143 -12.61 -19.04 -8.72
C ARG A 143 -12.64 -17.59 -8.24
N THR A 144 -13.82 -17.00 -8.11
CA THR A 144 -13.98 -15.65 -7.57
C THR A 144 -13.50 -15.59 -6.12
N ARG A 145 -13.85 -16.60 -5.30
CA ARG A 145 -13.35 -16.71 -3.92
C ARG A 145 -11.83 -16.89 -3.87
N GLU A 146 -11.26 -17.72 -4.75
CA GLU A 146 -9.80 -17.90 -4.84
C GLU A 146 -9.08 -16.60 -5.19
N VAL A 147 -9.59 -15.85 -6.18
CA VAL A 147 -9.00 -14.58 -6.62
C VAL A 147 -9.04 -13.53 -5.52
N VAL A 148 -10.17 -13.38 -4.81
CA VAL A 148 -10.27 -12.45 -3.67
C VAL A 148 -9.28 -12.83 -2.58
N LYS A 149 -9.19 -14.13 -2.24
CA LYS A 149 -8.22 -14.61 -1.24
C LYS A 149 -6.78 -14.33 -1.64
N LEU A 150 -6.41 -14.63 -2.88
CA LEU A 150 -5.06 -14.37 -3.40
C LEU A 150 -4.73 -12.87 -3.39
N LYS A 151 -5.70 -12.02 -3.74
CA LYS A 151 -5.55 -10.57 -3.64
C LYS A 151 -5.24 -10.14 -2.21
N ASP A 152 -6.02 -10.61 -1.23
CA ASP A 152 -5.84 -10.26 0.18
C ASP A 152 -4.49 -10.75 0.72
N ASP A 153 -4.06 -11.95 0.33
CA ASP A 153 -2.76 -12.51 0.72
C ASP A 153 -1.60 -11.71 0.13
N ILE A 154 -1.70 -11.28 -1.14
CA ILE A 154 -0.72 -10.39 -1.78
C ILE A 154 -0.68 -9.03 -1.06
N GLU A 155 -1.83 -8.44 -0.74
CA GLU A 155 -1.88 -7.15 -0.04
C GLU A 155 -1.23 -7.23 1.35
N LYS A 156 -1.47 -8.32 2.10
CA LYS A 156 -0.81 -8.54 3.41
C LYS A 156 0.70 -8.72 3.29
N LEU A 157 1.16 -9.49 2.30
CA LEU A 157 2.59 -9.69 2.06
C LEU A 157 3.26 -8.37 1.67
N PHE A 158 2.63 -7.59 0.80
CA PHE A 158 3.14 -6.29 0.39
C PHE A 158 3.21 -5.31 1.58
N GLU A 159 2.14 -5.22 2.37
CA GLU A 159 2.13 -4.39 3.58
C GLU A 159 3.22 -4.81 4.56
N GLY A 160 3.38 -6.11 4.81
CA GLY A 160 4.44 -6.64 5.66
C GLY A 160 5.84 -6.29 5.15
N PHE A 161 6.05 -6.34 3.84
CA PHE A 161 7.32 -5.93 3.22
C PHE A 161 7.59 -4.43 3.40
N VAL A 162 6.59 -3.57 3.18
CA VAL A 162 6.71 -2.12 3.39
C VAL A 162 7.08 -1.82 4.85
N GLN A 163 6.39 -2.43 5.81
CA GLN A 163 6.68 -2.23 7.23
C GLN A 163 8.09 -2.71 7.62
N ALA A 164 8.53 -3.85 7.08
CA ALA A 164 9.90 -4.33 7.29
C ALA A 164 10.95 -3.38 6.68
N ALA A 165 10.67 -2.81 5.51
CA ALA A 165 11.54 -1.83 4.86
C ALA A 165 11.66 -0.55 5.69
N VAL A 166 10.54 -0.02 6.20
CA VAL A 166 10.52 1.14 7.12
C VAL A 166 11.35 0.84 8.35
N PHE A 167 11.09 -0.28 9.03
CA PHE A 167 11.81 -0.66 10.24
C PHE A 167 13.33 -0.76 10.03
N ALA A 168 13.78 -1.29 8.88
CA ALA A 168 15.20 -1.42 8.58
C ALA A 168 15.91 -0.06 8.42
N ILE A 169 15.22 0.96 7.93
CA ILE A 169 15.76 2.32 7.80
C ILE A 169 15.81 3.00 9.17
N GLU A 170 14.72 2.91 9.92
CA GLU A 170 14.61 3.52 11.25
C GLU A 170 15.62 2.90 12.24
N ALA A 171 15.99 1.63 12.07
CA ALA A 171 17.06 0.99 12.85
C ALA A 171 18.47 1.60 12.63
N ARG A 172 18.69 2.29 11.51
CA ARG A 172 19.97 2.98 11.21
C ARG A 172 20.00 4.43 11.64
N ASP A 173 18.83 5.05 11.78
CA ASP A 173 18.68 6.43 12.22
C ASP A 173 17.72 6.45 13.42
N PRO A 174 18.25 6.39 14.65
CA PRO A 174 17.45 6.40 15.87
C PRO A 174 16.47 7.58 15.96
N SER A 175 16.74 8.68 15.24
CA SER A 175 15.89 9.87 15.23
C SER A 175 14.67 9.77 14.32
N THR A 176 14.50 8.65 13.62
CA THR A 176 13.36 8.39 12.72
C THR A 176 12.42 7.30 13.24
N SER A 177 12.61 6.80 14.47
CA SER A 177 11.73 5.77 15.03
C SER A 177 10.25 6.17 15.00
N GLY A 178 9.43 5.41 14.27
CA GLY A 178 8.00 5.68 14.12
C GLY A 178 7.66 6.91 13.26
N HIS A 179 8.64 7.66 12.79
CA HIS A 179 8.46 8.89 12.00
C HIS A 179 7.65 8.62 10.73
N SER A 180 8.04 7.60 9.96
CA SER A 180 7.41 7.29 8.67
C SER A 180 5.92 6.96 8.85
N ASN A 181 5.57 6.27 9.93
CA ASN A 181 4.19 5.93 10.27
C ASN A 181 3.37 7.14 10.72
N ARG A 182 3.97 8.05 11.51
CA ARG A 182 3.32 9.30 11.93
C ARG A 182 3.09 10.23 10.74
N VAL A 183 4.09 10.42 9.88
CA VAL A 183 3.96 11.18 8.64
C VAL A 183 2.87 10.60 7.76
N ALA A 184 2.81 9.27 7.58
CA ALA A 184 1.75 8.63 6.82
C ALA A 184 0.35 8.86 7.43
N THR A 185 0.22 8.78 8.75
CA THR A 185 -1.03 9.04 9.46
C THR A 185 -1.51 10.47 9.27
N LEU A 186 -0.61 11.45 9.46
CA LEU A 186 -0.90 12.86 9.26
C LEU A 186 -1.26 13.16 7.80
N THR A 187 -0.50 12.61 6.86
CA THR A 187 -0.67 12.85 5.41
C THR A 187 -2.01 12.29 4.92
N VAL A 188 -2.39 11.09 5.34
CA VAL A 188 -3.71 10.50 5.04
C VAL A 188 -4.83 11.34 5.66
N GLY A 189 -4.69 11.71 6.94
CA GLY A 189 -5.69 12.56 7.61
C GLY A 189 -5.87 13.91 6.92
N LEU A 190 -4.78 14.52 6.43
CA LEU A 190 -4.82 15.76 5.67
C LEU A 190 -5.49 15.58 4.29
N ALA A 191 -5.22 14.49 3.58
CA ALA A 191 -5.90 14.19 2.32
C ALA A 191 -7.41 13.98 2.50
N GLU A 192 -7.82 13.29 3.57
CA GLU A 192 -9.23 13.14 3.95
C GLU A 192 -9.88 14.46 4.38
N ALA A 193 -9.13 15.36 5.02
CA ALA A 193 -9.61 16.71 5.32
C ALA A 193 -9.80 17.54 4.05
N VAL A 194 -8.87 17.46 3.08
CA VAL A 194 -9.02 18.08 1.76
C VAL A 194 -10.31 17.60 1.08
N ASN A 195 -10.60 16.29 1.08
CA ASN A 195 -11.82 15.74 0.50
C ASN A 195 -13.12 16.28 1.14
N ARG A 196 -13.04 16.75 2.39
CA ARG A 196 -14.18 17.31 3.14
C ARG A 196 -14.31 18.83 2.98
N THR A 197 -13.35 19.48 2.33
CA THR A 197 -13.30 20.94 2.18
C THR A 197 -13.66 21.34 0.75
N PRO A 198 -14.92 21.76 0.47
CA PRO A 198 -15.37 22.07 -0.88
C PRO A 198 -14.95 23.46 -1.40
N ALA A 199 -14.29 24.28 -0.58
CA ALA A 199 -13.94 25.68 -0.88
C ALA A 199 -12.42 25.91 -0.88
N GLY A 200 -11.96 26.97 -1.53
CA GLY A 200 -10.53 27.32 -1.63
C GLY A 200 -9.79 26.62 -2.77
N ALA A 201 -8.46 26.73 -2.79
CA ALA A 201 -7.62 26.21 -3.87
C ALA A 201 -7.70 24.67 -4.04
N TYR A 202 -8.00 23.97 -2.94
CA TYR A 202 -8.14 22.51 -2.91
C TYR A 202 -9.59 22.02 -3.10
N GLY A 203 -10.58 22.90 -3.17
CA GLY A 203 -12.00 22.52 -3.28
C GLY A 203 -12.36 21.64 -4.49
N PRO A 204 -11.77 21.85 -5.69
CA PRO A 204 -11.99 20.98 -6.85
C PRO A 204 -11.30 19.61 -6.75
N LEU A 205 -10.38 19.43 -5.80
CA LEU A 205 -9.57 18.22 -5.68
C LEU A 205 -10.27 17.19 -4.80
N HIS A 206 -10.37 15.95 -5.29
CA HIS A 206 -10.89 14.84 -4.51
C HIS A 206 -10.01 13.60 -4.71
N PHE A 207 -9.43 13.11 -3.62
CA PHE A 207 -8.63 11.89 -3.58
C PHE A 207 -9.55 10.68 -3.41
N ASN A 208 -9.52 9.76 -4.38
CA ASN A 208 -10.19 8.47 -4.24
C ASN A 208 -9.41 7.52 -3.30
N GLU A 209 -10.01 6.38 -2.95
CA GLU A 209 -9.39 5.38 -2.06
C GLU A 209 -8.01 4.91 -2.53
N HIS A 210 -7.81 4.76 -3.83
CA HIS A 210 -6.51 4.37 -4.39
C HIS A 210 -5.46 5.46 -4.21
N GLN A 211 -5.80 6.72 -4.46
CA GLN A 211 -4.89 7.86 -4.26
C GLN A 211 -4.55 8.09 -2.79
N VAL A 212 -5.49 7.85 -1.87
CA VAL A 212 -5.21 7.87 -0.43
C VAL A 212 -4.24 6.74 -0.05
N LYS A 213 -4.45 5.53 -0.58
CA LYS A 213 -3.53 4.39 -0.38
C LYS A 213 -2.14 4.68 -0.97
N GLU A 214 -2.08 5.35 -2.11
CA GLU A 214 -0.86 5.79 -2.76
C GLU A 214 -0.08 6.80 -1.92
N LEU A 215 -0.76 7.84 -1.42
CA LEU A 215 -0.22 8.80 -0.45
C LEU A 215 0.33 8.11 0.79
N ARG A 216 -0.39 7.13 1.35
CA ARG A 216 0.05 6.35 2.50
C ARG A 216 1.38 5.63 2.22
N TYR A 217 1.49 4.90 1.11
CA TYR A 217 2.73 4.19 0.78
C TYR A 217 3.88 5.13 0.41
N ALA A 218 3.60 6.23 -0.29
CA ALA A 218 4.60 7.26 -0.56
C ALA A 218 5.15 7.85 0.74
N SER A 219 4.28 8.12 1.71
CA SER A 219 4.65 8.62 3.04
C SER A 219 5.44 7.61 3.85
N LEU A 220 5.10 6.32 3.80
CA LEU A 220 5.87 5.30 4.50
C LEU A 220 7.29 5.15 3.91
N LEU A 221 7.44 5.28 2.60
CA LEU A 221 8.68 4.96 1.91
C LEU A 221 9.52 6.18 1.50
N HIS A 222 9.07 7.41 1.79
CA HIS A 222 9.70 8.64 1.31
C HIS A 222 11.20 8.75 1.65
N ASP A 223 11.57 8.21 2.81
CA ASP A 223 12.91 8.28 3.37
C ASP A 223 13.76 7.03 3.11
N PHE A 224 13.25 6.03 2.37
CA PHE A 224 13.95 4.75 2.19
C PHE A 224 15.36 4.90 1.60
N GLY A 225 15.58 5.90 0.76
CA GLY A 225 16.87 6.21 0.16
C GLY A 225 17.98 6.56 1.16
N LYS A 226 17.65 6.84 2.43
CA LYS A 226 18.63 7.01 3.52
C LYS A 226 19.49 5.77 3.73
N VAL A 227 19.04 4.59 3.27
CA VAL A 227 19.86 3.36 3.22
C VAL A 227 21.19 3.56 2.48
N GLY A 228 21.23 4.45 1.50
CA GLY A 228 22.44 4.71 0.72
C GLY A 228 23.30 5.85 1.27
N VAL A 229 22.97 6.43 2.42
CA VAL A 229 23.77 7.49 3.06
C VAL A 229 24.76 6.85 4.04
N ARG A 230 26.00 7.35 4.07
CA ARG A 230 27.01 6.89 5.03
C ARG A 230 26.54 7.15 6.46
N GLU A 231 26.74 6.16 7.32
CA GLU A 231 26.31 6.24 8.73
C GLU A 231 26.87 7.45 9.44
N GLN A 232 28.17 7.74 9.26
CA GLN A 232 28.84 8.90 9.87
C GLN A 232 28.23 10.24 9.46
N VAL A 233 27.55 10.30 8.32
CA VAL A 233 26.85 11.51 7.85
C VAL A 233 25.40 11.51 8.34
N LEU A 234 24.75 10.34 8.33
CA LEU A 234 23.35 10.16 8.70
C LEU A 234 23.12 10.49 10.19
N VAL A 235 23.95 9.98 11.09
CA VAL A 235 23.81 10.18 12.55
C VAL A 235 24.57 11.40 13.08
N LYS A 236 25.07 12.27 12.19
CA LYS A 236 26.00 13.35 12.54
C LYS A 236 25.36 14.48 13.33
N ALA A 237 25.58 14.45 14.64
CA ALA A 237 25.00 15.39 15.59
C ALA A 237 25.75 16.72 15.73
N ARG A 238 27.08 16.66 15.77
CA ARG A 238 27.99 17.80 15.98
C ARG A 238 28.87 18.00 14.74
N LYS A 239 29.56 19.13 14.64
CA LYS A 239 30.36 19.45 13.46
C LYS A 239 31.58 18.53 13.29
N LEU A 240 32.14 18.07 14.41
CA LEU A 240 33.23 17.11 14.53
C LEU A 240 32.75 15.81 15.15
N GLU A 241 33.31 14.70 14.67
CA GLU A 241 33.14 13.38 15.25
C GLU A 241 33.76 13.30 16.67
N PRO A 242 33.21 12.46 17.57
CA PRO A 242 33.73 12.31 18.94
C PRO A 242 35.22 11.98 19.00
N GLU A 243 35.70 11.05 18.18
CA GLU A 243 37.11 10.64 18.14
C GLU A 243 38.01 11.76 17.62
N ARG A 244 37.46 12.60 16.73
CA ARG A 244 38.16 13.74 16.17
C ARG A 244 38.31 14.85 17.19
N LEU A 245 37.25 15.14 17.93
CA LEU A 245 37.27 16.07 19.06
C LEU A 245 38.25 15.61 20.15
N GLU A 246 38.17 14.35 20.55
CA GLU A 246 39.07 13.78 21.57
C GLU A 246 40.53 13.91 21.14
N ARG A 247 40.85 13.63 19.86
CA ARG A 247 42.21 13.81 19.33
C ARG A 247 42.70 15.25 19.43
N ILE A 248 41.85 16.25 19.17
CA ILE A 248 42.20 17.67 19.35
C ILE A 248 42.51 17.96 20.82
N LEU A 249 41.67 17.49 21.75
CA LEU A 249 41.88 17.69 23.19
C LEU A 249 43.18 17.04 23.67
N GLN A 250 43.49 15.83 23.20
CA GLN A 250 44.75 15.16 23.50
C GLN A 250 45.96 15.90 22.93
N ARG A 251 45.86 16.46 21.72
CA ARG A 251 46.93 17.30 21.12
C ARG A 251 47.15 18.60 21.92
N LEU A 252 46.09 19.20 22.47
CA LEU A 252 46.21 20.36 23.38
C LEU A 252 46.91 19.98 24.69
N TYR A 253 46.52 18.85 25.30
CA TYR A 253 47.20 18.35 26.49
C TYR A 253 48.68 18.04 26.24
N GLN A 254 49.00 17.45 25.08
CA GLN A 254 50.37 17.21 24.68
C GLN A 254 51.17 18.52 24.56
N ARG A 255 50.59 19.60 24.03
CA ARG A 255 51.23 20.92 23.95
C ARG A 255 51.61 21.46 25.34
N ASP A 256 50.78 21.22 26.36
CA ASP A 256 51.11 21.56 27.75
C ASP A 256 52.32 20.76 28.25
N LEU A 257 52.37 19.45 27.97
CA LEU A 257 53.52 18.60 28.34
C LEU A 257 54.81 19.03 27.62
N GLU A 258 54.71 19.39 26.34
CA GLU A 258 55.84 19.91 25.57
C GLU A 258 56.35 21.25 26.11
N ALA A 259 55.45 22.14 26.54
CA ALA A 259 55.82 23.41 27.17
C ALA A 259 56.57 23.17 28.50
N ALA A 260 56.07 22.27 29.35
CA ALA A 260 56.76 21.82 30.56
C ALA A 260 58.17 21.27 30.24
N ALA A 261 58.27 20.33 29.29
CA ALA A 261 59.53 19.71 28.92
C ALA A 261 60.54 20.73 28.39
N ARG A 262 60.10 21.67 27.53
CA ARG A 262 60.96 22.77 27.03
C ARG A 262 61.47 23.63 28.17
N ARG A 263 60.61 24.04 29.11
CA ARG A 263 61.02 24.87 30.25
C ARG A 263 62.05 24.17 31.14
N LEU A 264 61.84 22.88 31.43
CA LEU A 264 62.77 22.08 32.24
C LEU A 264 64.12 21.93 31.53
N GLN A 265 64.11 21.68 30.21
CA GLN A 265 65.34 21.62 29.41
C GLN A 265 66.09 22.96 29.39
N GLU A 266 65.38 24.09 29.31
CA GLU A 266 65.98 25.42 29.35
C GLU A 266 66.60 25.75 30.72
N ALA A 267 65.89 25.46 31.82
CA ALA A 267 66.41 25.59 33.18
C ALA A 267 67.70 24.76 33.35
N TRP A 268 67.66 23.50 32.90
CA TRP A 268 68.80 22.59 32.96
C TRP A 268 70.00 23.15 32.19
N LYS A 269 69.79 23.62 30.94
CA LYS A 269 70.87 24.20 30.11
C LYS A 269 71.49 25.45 30.74
N ARG A 270 70.71 26.24 31.48
CA ARG A 270 71.16 27.46 32.15
C ARG A 270 71.69 27.22 33.57
N ASN A 271 71.65 25.97 34.04
CA ASN A 271 72.01 25.60 35.41
C ASN A 271 71.20 26.39 36.47
N GLU A 272 69.93 26.67 36.16
CA GLU A 272 68.98 27.31 37.07
C GLU A 272 68.50 26.29 38.12
N ALA A 273 68.36 26.73 39.38
CA ALA A 273 67.71 25.90 40.40
C ALA A 273 66.23 25.70 40.04
N PHE A 274 65.70 24.50 40.26
CA PHE A 274 64.28 24.24 40.08
C PHE A 274 63.47 24.90 41.20
N GLU A 275 62.62 25.85 40.83
CA GLU A 275 61.66 26.48 41.73
C GLU A 275 60.25 25.95 41.44
N GLU A 276 59.76 25.07 42.31
CA GLU A 276 58.47 24.39 42.16
C GLU A 276 57.31 25.40 41.99
N GLY A 277 57.20 26.41 42.87
CA GLY A 277 56.11 27.39 42.80
C GLY A 277 56.11 28.22 41.51
N TYR A 278 57.28 28.57 40.97
CA TYR A 278 57.37 29.26 39.68
C TYR A 278 56.95 28.34 38.52
N PHE A 279 57.38 27.08 38.54
CA PHE A 279 56.98 26.08 37.55
C PHE A 279 55.47 25.82 37.58
N GLU A 280 54.87 25.71 38.76
CA GLU A 280 53.42 25.55 38.92
C GLU A 280 52.63 26.73 38.34
N ILE A 281 53.04 27.97 38.61
CA ILE A 281 52.38 29.17 38.06
C ILE A 281 52.46 29.19 36.53
N LEU A 282 53.63 28.89 35.96
CA LEU A 282 53.82 28.84 34.51
C LEU A 282 52.96 27.75 33.87
N MET A 283 52.93 26.56 34.47
CA MET A 283 52.11 25.45 33.97
C MET A 283 50.62 25.72 34.13
N ALA A 284 50.21 26.41 35.19
CA ALA A 284 48.83 26.85 35.37
C ALA A 284 48.42 27.84 34.26
N ALA A 285 49.31 28.77 33.87
CA ALA A 285 49.05 29.69 32.77
C ALA A 285 48.89 28.96 31.42
N HIS A 286 49.76 28.00 31.10
CA HIS A 286 49.63 27.19 29.89
C HIS A 286 48.36 26.34 29.87
N ARG A 287 48.04 25.66 30.98
CA ARG A 287 46.79 24.88 31.10
C ARG A 287 45.56 25.77 30.95
N ALA A 288 45.57 26.98 31.51
CA ALA A 288 44.47 27.93 31.37
C ALA A 288 44.28 28.39 29.91
N GLU A 289 45.39 28.54 29.16
CA GLU A 289 45.34 28.83 27.72
C GLU A 289 44.76 27.65 26.93
N SER A 290 45.27 26.43 27.15
CA SER A 290 44.77 25.21 26.50
C SER A 290 43.30 24.94 26.83
N GLN A 291 42.86 25.20 28.07
CA GLN A 291 41.45 25.11 28.45
C GLN A 291 40.58 26.11 27.69
N ARG A 292 41.02 27.37 27.56
CA ARG A 292 40.29 28.39 26.79
C ARG A 292 40.10 27.98 25.33
N ILE A 293 41.14 27.40 24.73
CA ILE A 293 41.09 26.88 23.36
C ILE A 293 40.13 25.68 23.27
N ALA A 294 40.23 24.73 24.20
CA ALA A 294 39.31 23.59 24.26
C ALA A 294 37.84 24.04 24.38
N ASP A 295 37.56 25.03 25.24
CA ASP A 295 36.22 25.61 25.40
C ASP A 295 35.74 26.31 24.13
N LEU A 296 36.63 26.98 23.39
CA LEU A 296 36.29 27.54 22.08
C LEU A 296 35.94 26.44 21.07
N VAL A 297 36.74 25.38 20.99
CA VAL A 297 36.47 24.24 20.09
C VAL A 297 35.14 23.57 20.44
N LEU A 298 34.89 23.29 21.73
CA LEU A 298 33.64 22.70 22.20
C LEU A 298 32.43 23.57 21.85
N ARG A 299 32.52 24.89 22.08
CA ARG A 299 31.46 25.84 21.69
C ARG A 299 31.23 25.87 20.18
N CYS A 300 32.30 25.89 19.38
CA CYS A 300 32.20 25.91 17.92
C CYS A 300 31.60 24.61 17.37
N ASN A 301 31.84 23.47 18.04
CA ASN A 301 31.39 22.15 17.61
C ASN A 301 29.86 21.95 17.72
N GLU A 302 29.19 22.76 18.52
CA GLU A 302 27.72 22.71 18.65
C GLU A 302 27.03 23.14 17.34
N PRO A 303 25.90 22.49 16.95
CA PRO A 303 25.18 22.77 15.69
C PRO A 303 24.34 24.06 15.75
N LYS A 304 24.86 25.09 16.40
CA LYS A 304 24.20 26.40 16.60
C LYS A 304 24.71 27.42 15.57
N LEU A 305 23.97 28.52 15.43
CA LEU A 305 24.40 29.64 14.61
C LEU A 305 25.71 30.21 15.18
N LEU A 306 26.75 30.30 14.35
CA LEU A 306 27.99 30.96 14.74
C LEU A 306 27.80 32.48 14.70
N THR A 307 28.21 33.16 15.77
CA THR A 307 28.31 34.64 15.79
C THR A 307 29.61 35.08 15.13
N GLN A 308 29.64 36.31 14.60
CA GLN A 308 30.85 36.85 13.99
C GLN A 308 32.03 36.88 14.98
N GLU A 309 31.77 37.25 16.23
CA GLU A 309 32.76 37.24 17.33
C GLU A 309 33.44 35.87 17.51
N VAL A 310 32.67 34.79 17.42
CA VAL A 310 33.22 33.43 17.52
C VAL A 310 34.07 33.12 16.31
N VAL A 311 33.62 33.47 15.09
CA VAL A 311 34.37 33.26 13.85
C VAL A 311 35.71 34.00 13.88
N ASP A 312 35.72 35.24 14.35
CA ASP A 312 36.95 36.04 14.46
C ASP A 312 37.92 35.43 15.48
N SER A 313 37.40 34.81 16.54
CA SER A 313 38.20 34.10 17.55
C SER A 313 38.81 32.79 17.02
N MET A 314 38.37 32.27 15.87
CA MET A 314 38.86 31.00 15.32
C MET A 314 40.23 31.10 14.65
N ASP A 315 40.69 32.30 14.31
CA ASP A 315 42.01 32.50 13.70
C ASP A 315 43.13 32.02 14.65
N GLU A 316 42.91 32.14 15.97
CA GLU A 316 43.81 31.61 17.00
C GLU A 316 43.96 30.08 16.95
N LEU A 317 43.01 29.35 16.34
CA LEU A 317 43.03 27.89 16.25
C LEU A 317 43.93 27.38 15.12
N GLU A 318 44.18 28.20 14.08
CA GLU A 318 44.90 27.79 12.87
C GLU A 318 46.43 27.71 13.10
N ASP A 319 46.94 28.50 14.03
CA ASP A 319 48.37 28.60 14.32
C ASP A 319 48.84 27.71 15.48
N LEU A 320 47.97 26.83 15.97
CA LEU A 320 48.31 25.91 17.05
C LEU A 320 49.12 24.72 16.53
N ASP A 321 50.39 24.67 16.93
CA ASP A 321 51.30 23.59 16.60
C ASP A 321 51.58 22.67 17.80
N PHE A 322 51.85 21.41 17.50
CA PHE A 322 52.37 20.39 18.42
C PHE A 322 53.42 19.53 17.71
N ARG A 323 54.18 18.71 18.44
CA ARG A 323 55.07 17.74 17.82
C ARG A 323 54.38 16.40 17.65
N HIS A 324 54.31 15.88 16.45
CA HIS A 324 53.90 14.50 16.23
C HIS A 324 54.85 13.53 16.97
N TRP A 325 54.41 12.30 17.27
CA TRP A 325 55.24 11.32 17.98
C TRP A 325 56.54 10.95 17.22
N GLU A 326 56.55 11.15 15.90
CA GLU A 326 57.74 11.02 15.03
C GLU A 326 58.70 12.23 15.12
N GLY A 327 58.33 13.28 15.86
CA GLY A 327 59.11 14.49 16.06
C GLY A 327 58.86 15.63 15.06
N ALA A 328 58.06 15.40 14.02
CA ALA A 328 57.68 16.42 13.05
C ALA A 328 56.71 17.46 13.65
N ALA A 329 56.82 18.72 13.24
CA ALA A 329 55.82 19.74 13.58
C ALA A 329 54.50 19.45 12.86
N ALA A 330 53.39 19.51 13.58
CA ALA A 330 52.05 19.27 13.07
C ALA A 330 51.06 20.24 13.71
N LYS A 331 49.90 20.40 13.06
CA LYS A 331 48.83 21.27 13.53
C LYS A 331 47.93 20.55 14.53
N VAL A 332 47.57 21.23 15.62
CA VAL A 332 46.62 20.71 16.61
C VAL A 332 45.27 20.44 15.93
N LEU A 333 44.79 21.39 15.14
CA LEU A 333 43.59 21.26 14.30
C LEU A 333 44.00 21.18 12.83
N GLU A 334 43.51 20.18 12.10
CA GLU A 334 43.74 20.09 10.66
C GLU A 334 42.85 21.10 9.91
N PRO A 335 43.17 21.49 8.66
CA PRO A 335 42.34 22.42 7.89
C PRO A 335 40.88 21.98 7.76
N THR A 336 40.65 20.67 7.72
CA THR A 336 39.31 20.07 7.69
C THR A 336 38.58 20.12 9.05
N ASP A 337 39.29 20.32 10.17
CA ASP A 337 38.70 20.54 11.50
C ASP A 337 38.14 21.96 11.55
N ILE A 338 38.98 22.92 11.15
CA ILE A 338 38.65 24.33 11.09
C ILE A 338 37.46 24.56 10.14
N ALA A 339 37.50 23.97 8.94
CA ALA A 339 36.41 24.06 7.98
C ALA A 339 35.08 23.51 8.54
N ALA A 340 35.13 22.41 9.29
CA ALA A 340 33.95 21.85 9.94
C ALA A 340 33.45 22.78 11.07
N LEU A 341 34.32 23.25 11.94
CA LEU A 341 33.95 24.16 13.03
C LEU A 341 33.38 25.50 12.52
N ARG A 342 33.87 26.00 11.37
CA ARG A 342 33.40 27.23 10.69
C ARG A 342 32.03 27.08 9.99
N ILE A 343 31.38 25.91 10.03
CA ILE A 343 30.04 25.74 9.46
C ILE A 343 29.06 26.72 10.16
N PRO A 344 28.41 27.64 9.41
CA PRO A 344 27.65 28.73 10.02
C PRO A 344 26.35 28.27 10.69
N ARG A 345 25.70 27.22 10.15
CA ARG A 345 24.45 26.66 10.68
C ARG A 345 24.41 25.14 10.51
N GLY A 346 24.12 24.43 11.60
CA GLY A 346 24.05 22.98 11.65
C GLY A 346 25.42 22.29 11.77
N SER A 347 25.42 20.97 11.64
CA SER A 347 26.61 20.10 11.76
C SER A 347 27.25 19.69 10.43
N LEU A 348 26.49 19.81 9.34
CA LEU A 348 26.86 19.23 8.04
C LEU A 348 27.56 20.23 7.15
N SER A 349 28.68 19.80 6.57
CA SER A 349 29.32 20.47 5.44
C SER A 349 28.42 20.42 4.20
N LYS A 350 28.77 21.19 3.15
CA LYS A 350 28.03 21.18 1.89
C LYS A 350 27.99 19.78 1.27
N ALA A 351 29.13 19.10 1.18
CA ALA A 351 29.22 17.76 0.60
C ALA A 351 28.41 16.72 1.39
N GLU A 352 28.44 16.79 2.73
CA GLU A 352 27.63 15.92 3.59
C GLU A 352 26.14 16.20 3.42
N ARG A 353 25.73 17.48 3.31
CA ARG A 353 24.34 17.85 3.05
C ARG A 353 23.87 17.38 1.67
N ASP A 354 24.69 17.52 0.64
CA ASP A 354 24.38 17.01 -0.70
C ASP A 354 24.22 15.48 -0.68
N GLU A 355 25.04 14.77 0.11
CA GLU A 355 24.91 13.33 0.32
C GLU A 355 23.60 12.96 1.02
N ILE A 356 23.19 13.68 2.07
CA ILE A 356 21.88 13.46 2.71
C ILE A 356 20.76 13.75 1.71
N ASN A 357 20.78 14.88 1.01
CA ASN A 357 19.75 15.27 0.06
C ASN A 357 19.60 14.25 -1.09
N SER A 358 20.68 13.54 -1.44
CA SER A 358 20.65 12.47 -2.44
C SER A 358 19.73 11.30 -2.07
N HIS A 359 19.27 11.18 -0.82
CA HIS A 359 18.32 10.15 -0.41
C HIS A 359 17.03 10.22 -1.23
N VAL A 360 16.58 11.41 -1.63
CA VAL A 360 15.33 11.57 -2.39
C VAL A 360 15.45 10.92 -3.77
N ASP A 361 16.57 11.14 -4.46
CA ASP A 361 16.89 10.47 -5.73
C ASP A 361 17.03 8.95 -5.56
N LYS A 362 17.65 8.51 -4.46
CA LYS A 362 17.82 7.08 -4.14
C LYS A 362 16.48 6.42 -3.85
N THR A 363 15.59 7.07 -3.08
CA THR A 363 14.22 6.64 -2.82
C THR A 363 13.49 6.48 -4.16
N TYR A 364 13.49 7.51 -5.00
CA TYR A 364 12.80 7.46 -6.29
C TYR A 364 13.28 6.30 -7.17
N ARG A 365 14.60 6.11 -7.30
CA ARG A 365 15.18 5.02 -8.09
C ARG A 365 14.84 3.65 -7.53
N PHE A 366 14.80 3.49 -6.20
CA PHE A 366 14.38 2.26 -5.56
C PHE A 366 12.90 1.99 -5.83
N LEU A 367 12.03 2.96 -5.57
CA LEU A 367 10.59 2.80 -5.77
C LEU A 367 10.24 2.54 -7.24
N LYS A 368 10.98 3.09 -8.20
CA LYS A 368 10.79 2.78 -9.63
C LYS A 368 11.09 1.33 -10.02
N GLN A 369 11.78 0.55 -9.19
CA GLN A 369 12.03 -0.87 -9.44
C GLN A 369 10.85 -1.75 -9.01
N ILE A 370 9.98 -1.24 -8.14
CA ILE A 370 8.79 -1.97 -7.68
C ILE A 370 7.76 -1.98 -8.83
N PRO A 371 7.21 -3.15 -9.19
CA PRO A 371 6.19 -3.27 -10.24
C PRO A 371 4.83 -2.81 -9.70
N TRP A 372 4.65 -1.49 -9.56
CA TRP A 372 3.41 -0.90 -9.08
C TRP A 372 2.23 -1.27 -9.98
N THR A 373 1.10 -1.58 -9.35
CA THR A 373 -0.18 -1.67 -10.07
C THR A 373 -0.59 -0.28 -10.57
N GLY A 374 -1.46 -0.22 -11.58
CA GLY A 374 -1.93 1.07 -12.12
C GLY A 374 -2.57 2.01 -11.07
N THR A 375 -3.07 1.45 -9.96
CA THR A 375 -3.66 2.19 -8.84
C THR A 375 -2.64 2.82 -7.87
N LEU A 376 -1.35 2.46 -7.97
CA LEU A 376 -0.27 2.93 -7.08
C LEU A 376 0.95 3.42 -7.88
N ALA A 377 0.75 3.77 -9.16
CA ALA A 377 1.84 4.05 -10.10
C ALA A 377 2.62 5.34 -9.77
N ASP A 378 2.01 6.28 -9.05
CA ASP A 378 2.59 7.57 -8.71
C ASP A 378 3.25 7.59 -7.33
N VAL A 379 3.24 6.49 -6.55
CA VAL A 379 4.02 6.37 -5.29
C VAL A 379 5.45 6.91 -5.44
N PRO A 380 6.24 6.52 -6.46
CA PRO A 380 7.59 7.06 -6.63
C PRO A 380 7.58 8.57 -6.88
N GLY A 381 6.64 9.08 -7.68
CA GLY A 381 6.55 10.50 -8.02
C GLY A 381 6.23 11.38 -6.82
N ILE A 382 5.31 10.92 -5.97
CA ILE A 382 4.92 11.61 -4.73
C ILE A 382 6.12 11.68 -3.78
N ALA A 383 6.77 10.53 -3.53
CA ALA A 383 7.97 10.45 -2.72
C ALA A 383 9.14 11.25 -3.30
N TYR A 384 9.22 11.45 -4.62
CA TYR A 384 10.33 12.18 -5.23
C TYR A 384 10.27 13.70 -5.02
N ALA A 385 9.09 14.24 -4.72
CA ALA A 385 8.87 15.69 -4.64
C ALA A 385 8.64 16.21 -3.20
N HIS A 386 8.81 15.38 -2.17
CA HIS A 386 8.45 15.74 -0.79
C HIS A 386 9.36 16.78 -0.13
N HIS A 387 10.57 16.97 -0.65
CA HIS A 387 11.49 18.05 -0.25
C HIS A 387 11.55 19.20 -1.27
N GLU A 388 10.65 19.20 -2.27
CA GLU A 388 10.46 20.37 -3.13
C GLU A 388 9.79 21.50 -2.35
N ARG A 389 10.10 22.75 -2.71
CA ARG A 389 9.58 23.96 -2.05
C ARG A 389 8.92 24.84 -3.09
N LEU A 390 7.80 25.48 -2.75
CA LEU A 390 6.98 26.18 -3.76
C LEU A 390 7.73 27.29 -4.51
N ASN A 391 8.70 27.92 -3.85
CA ASN A 391 9.59 28.95 -4.40
C ASN A 391 10.76 28.42 -5.24
N GLY A 392 10.85 27.11 -5.50
CA GLY A 392 11.92 26.48 -6.28
C GLY A 392 13.24 26.30 -5.53
N MET A 393 13.32 26.62 -4.23
CA MET A 393 14.52 26.39 -3.42
C MET A 393 14.62 24.97 -2.85
N GLY A 394 13.68 24.09 -3.22
CA GLY A 394 13.67 22.69 -2.81
C GLY A 394 14.62 21.82 -3.65
N TYR A 395 14.60 20.53 -3.37
CA TYR A 395 15.44 19.53 -4.02
C TYR A 395 14.65 18.23 -4.22
N PRO A 396 15.06 17.36 -5.16
CA PRO A 396 16.26 17.42 -6.00
C PRO A 396 16.10 18.16 -7.32
N ARG A 397 14.88 18.49 -7.76
CA ARG A 397 14.63 19.07 -9.08
C ARG A 397 14.35 20.57 -9.07
N ALA A 398 14.24 21.19 -7.89
CA ALA A 398 13.94 22.61 -7.74
C ALA A 398 12.63 23.00 -8.43
N LEU A 399 11.59 22.19 -8.22
CA LEU A 399 10.27 22.42 -8.79
C LEU A 399 9.60 23.66 -8.18
N THR A 400 8.81 24.37 -8.99
CA THR A 400 7.91 25.42 -8.50
C THR A 400 6.52 24.86 -8.19
N SER A 401 5.71 25.63 -7.48
CA SER A 401 4.38 25.23 -7.00
C SER A 401 3.50 24.47 -8.00
N GLU A 402 3.47 24.88 -9.27
CA GLU A 402 2.64 24.27 -10.31
C GLU A 402 3.09 22.85 -10.71
N ALA A 403 4.39 22.56 -10.58
CA ALA A 403 4.97 21.28 -10.95
C ALA A 403 5.01 20.26 -9.79
N ILE A 404 4.79 20.71 -8.55
CA ILE A 404 4.80 19.84 -7.37
C ILE A 404 3.41 19.17 -7.24
N PRO A 405 3.33 17.84 -7.20
CA PRO A 405 2.07 17.14 -6.98
C PRO A 405 1.39 17.59 -5.69
N ALA A 406 0.07 17.75 -5.72
CA ALA A 406 -0.70 18.13 -4.54
C ALA A 406 -0.41 17.20 -3.34
N GLN A 407 -0.33 15.89 -3.59
CA GLN A 407 0.03 14.87 -2.63
C GLN A 407 1.36 15.15 -1.92
N SER A 408 2.40 15.55 -2.69
CA SER A 408 3.72 15.88 -2.15
C SER A 408 3.70 17.16 -1.33
N LYS A 409 2.87 18.14 -1.69
CA LYS A 409 2.69 19.36 -0.88
C LYS A 409 2.09 19.05 0.48
N LEU A 410 1.07 18.17 0.53
CA LEU A 410 0.48 17.70 1.79
C LEU A 410 1.53 16.97 2.64
N MET A 411 2.25 16.03 2.03
CA MET A 411 3.27 15.23 2.71
C MET A 411 4.42 16.09 3.25
N ALA A 412 4.85 17.11 2.52
CA ALA A 412 5.92 18.02 2.96
C ALA A 412 5.55 18.79 4.24
N ILE A 413 4.29 19.18 4.40
CA ILE A 413 3.80 19.83 5.63
C ILE A 413 3.85 18.84 6.80
N CYS A 414 3.35 17.62 6.58
CA CYS A 414 3.31 16.58 7.61
C CYS A 414 4.70 16.11 8.03
N ASP A 415 5.64 15.98 7.10
CA ASP A 415 7.05 15.64 7.35
C ASP A 415 7.75 16.72 8.19
N VAL A 416 7.65 17.99 7.76
CA VAL A 416 8.25 19.11 8.52
C VAL A 416 7.63 19.21 9.91
N TYR A 417 6.31 19.06 10.05
CA TYR A 417 5.65 19.04 11.35
C TYR A 417 6.22 17.94 12.25
N ASP A 418 6.23 16.68 11.79
CA ASP A 418 6.70 15.55 12.60
C ASP A 418 8.17 15.75 13.02
N ALA A 419 9.03 16.20 12.10
CA ALA A 419 10.43 16.50 12.38
C ALA A 419 10.65 17.64 13.39
N LEU A 420 9.68 18.53 13.59
CA LEU A 420 9.74 19.59 14.61
C LEU A 420 9.31 19.09 15.99
N VAL A 421 8.28 18.25 16.06
CA VAL A 421 7.68 17.81 17.34
C VAL A 421 8.28 16.52 17.89
N ALA A 422 8.90 15.68 17.04
CA ALA A 422 9.59 14.47 17.47
C ALA A 422 10.70 14.81 18.49
N ALA A 423 10.70 14.11 19.62
CA ALA A 423 11.65 14.30 20.73
C ALA A 423 12.95 13.50 20.54
N ASP A 424 13.04 12.78 19.41
CA ASP A 424 13.86 11.59 19.24
C ASP A 424 15.28 11.94 18.74
N ARG A 425 15.58 13.23 18.59
CA ARG A 425 16.93 13.72 18.26
C ARG A 425 17.70 13.91 19.56
N PRO A 426 18.80 13.18 19.83
CA PRO A 426 19.53 13.24 21.11
C PRO A 426 20.09 14.63 21.47
N TYR A 427 20.05 15.57 20.54
CA TYR A 427 20.68 16.89 20.61
C TYR A 427 19.70 18.06 20.45
N LYS A 428 18.39 17.81 20.28
CA LYS A 428 17.39 18.85 20.07
C LYS A 428 16.19 18.59 20.97
N VAL A 429 15.92 19.51 21.91
CA VAL A 429 14.69 19.49 22.70
C VAL A 429 13.51 19.63 21.73
N ALA A 430 12.52 18.74 21.86
CA ALA A 430 11.29 18.77 21.06
C ALA A 430 10.69 20.18 21.06
N VAL A 431 10.33 20.69 19.88
CA VAL A 431 9.66 21.97 19.77
C VAL A 431 8.21 21.78 20.24
N THR A 432 7.72 22.68 21.09
CA THR A 432 6.32 22.61 21.54
C THR A 432 5.38 22.73 20.35
N VAL A 433 4.23 22.06 20.38
CA VAL A 433 3.24 22.10 19.30
C VAL A 433 2.92 23.53 18.86
N PRO A 434 2.61 24.49 19.76
CA PRO A 434 2.33 25.86 19.34
C PRO A 434 3.49 26.48 18.56
N ARG A 435 4.72 26.26 19.02
CA ARG A 435 5.91 26.78 18.34
C ARG A 435 6.18 26.09 17.01
N SER A 436 5.89 24.80 16.89
CA SER A 436 5.99 24.06 15.62
C SER A 436 5.00 24.58 14.59
N LEU A 437 3.76 24.91 15.01
CA LEU A 437 2.76 25.50 14.13
C LEU A 437 3.17 26.92 13.67
N GLU A 438 3.71 27.75 14.56
CA GLU A 438 4.27 29.07 14.19
C GLU A 438 5.37 28.94 13.12
N ILE A 439 6.27 27.96 13.26
CA ILE A 439 7.33 27.71 12.28
C ILE A 439 6.75 27.33 10.92
N LEU A 440 5.73 26.47 10.88
CA LEU A 440 5.08 26.08 9.63
C LEU A 440 4.41 27.28 8.94
N GLU A 441 3.75 28.15 9.70
CA GLU A 441 3.16 29.38 9.17
C GLU A 441 4.22 30.33 8.59
N ASP A 442 5.36 30.47 9.26
CA ASP A 442 6.48 31.27 8.76
C ASP A 442 7.08 30.68 7.48
N GLU A 443 7.21 29.35 7.39
CA GLU A 443 7.65 28.66 6.17
C GLU A 443 6.65 28.81 5.03
N ALA A 444 5.34 28.75 5.30
CA ALA A 444 4.31 29.00 4.30
C ALA A 444 4.34 30.45 3.80
N LYS A 445 4.48 31.45 4.68
CA LYS A 445 4.63 32.87 4.31
C LYS A 445 5.88 33.12 3.45
N ALA A 446 6.95 32.36 3.69
CA ALA A 446 8.18 32.40 2.89
C ALA A 446 8.06 31.67 1.53
N GLY A 447 6.91 31.07 1.21
CA GLY A 447 6.69 30.31 0.00
C GLY A 447 7.45 28.98 -0.04
N LEU A 448 7.78 28.41 1.12
CA LEU A 448 8.42 27.09 1.21
C LEU A 448 7.38 25.97 1.21
N LEU A 449 6.29 26.17 1.97
CA LEU A 449 5.17 25.24 2.12
C LEU A 449 3.88 25.83 1.52
N ASP A 450 2.92 24.95 1.22
CA ASP A 450 1.61 25.35 0.69
C ASP A 450 0.70 25.89 1.80
N GLY A 451 0.39 27.19 1.72
CA GLY A 451 -0.40 27.89 2.73
C GLY A 451 -1.86 27.46 2.77
N ASP A 452 -2.46 27.09 1.63
CA ASP A 452 -3.85 26.63 1.57
C ASP A 452 -3.98 25.24 2.20
N ALA A 453 -3.04 24.34 1.89
CA ALA A 453 -2.96 23.04 2.54
C ALA A 453 -2.67 23.14 4.04
N LEU A 454 -1.79 24.06 4.44
CA LEU A 454 -1.51 24.31 5.87
C LEU A 454 -2.75 24.85 6.60
N GLY A 455 -3.54 25.70 5.96
CA GLY A 455 -4.82 26.16 6.50
C GLY A 455 -5.74 24.98 6.86
N ILE A 456 -5.90 24.03 5.94
CA ILE A 456 -6.68 22.80 6.17
C ILE A 456 -6.07 21.96 7.29
N PHE A 457 -4.74 21.81 7.33
CA PHE A 457 -4.04 21.09 8.39
C PHE A 457 -4.33 21.65 9.79
N LEU A 458 -4.37 22.98 9.91
CA LEU A 458 -4.66 23.69 11.16
C LEU A 458 -6.14 23.61 11.54
N GLU A 459 -7.05 23.91 10.61
CA GLU A 459 -8.50 23.93 10.84
C GLU A 459 -9.04 22.55 11.21
N ALA A 460 -8.61 21.51 10.49
CA ALA A 460 -9.01 20.13 10.75
C ALA A 460 -8.23 19.49 11.92
N ARG A 461 -7.31 20.24 12.55
CA ARG A 461 -6.48 19.79 13.68
C ARG A 461 -5.75 18.48 13.42
N ILE A 462 -5.19 18.33 12.22
CA ILE A 462 -4.53 17.07 11.79
C ILE A 462 -3.39 16.69 12.73
N PHE A 463 -2.71 17.69 13.30
CA PHE A 463 -1.65 17.50 14.29
C PHE A 463 -2.09 16.73 15.56
N ASP A 464 -3.38 16.66 15.90
CA ASP A 464 -3.88 15.89 17.04
C ASP A 464 -3.82 14.36 16.80
N LEU A 465 -3.76 13.90 15.54
CA LEU A 465 -3.80 12.48 15.20
C LEU A 465 -2.61 11.68 15.74
N THR A 466 -1.45 12.32 15.90
CA THR A 466 -0.23 11.70 16.39
C THR A 466 0.11 12.09 17.84
N MET A 467 -0.63 13.01 18.46
CA MET A 467 -0.41 13.48 19.84
C MET A 467 -0.48 12.36 20.89
N THR A 468 -1.34 11.36 20.70
CA THR A 468 -1.45 10.18 21.58
C THR A 468 -0.29 9.21 21.44
N GLN A 469 0.29 9.10 20.23
CA GLN A 469 1.43 8.24 19.96
C GLN A 469 2.72 8.84 20.53
N ILE A 470 2.90 10.16 20.43
CA ILE A 470 4.04 10.89 20.98
C ILE A 470 4.10 10.82 22.52
N LYS A 471 2.94 10.78 23.20
CA LYS A 471 2.87 10.64 24.67
C LYS A 471 3.04 9.20 25.18
N ALA A 472 2.92 8.19 24.29
CA ALA A 472 2.97 6.78 24.66
C ALA A 472 4.38 6.18 24.66
N GLU A 473 5.42 6.96 24.30
CA GLU A 473 6.82 6.59 24.47
C GLU A 473 7.44 7.32 25.68
N PRO A 474 7.18 6.89 26.93
CA PRO A 474 8.03 7.28 28.05
C PRO A 474 9.26 6.36 28.12
N GLU A 475 10.43 6.98 28.25
CA GLU A 475 11.67 6.48 28.85
C GLU A 475 11.95 4.97 28.68
N ARG A 476 12.69 4.59 27.63
CA ARG A 476 13.54 3.39 27.71
C ARG A 476 14.87 3.79 28.36
N ALA A 477 15.09 3.19 29.52
CA ALA A 477 16.19 3.38 30.47
C ALA A 477 17.61 3.24 29.89
#